data_AF-A0A943YGV0-F1
#
_entry.id   AF-A0A943YGV0-F1
#
_cell.length_a   1.000
_cell.length_b   1.000
_cell.length_c   1.000
_cell.angle_alpha   90.00
_cell.angle_beta   90.00
_cell.angle_gamma   90.00
#
_symmetry.space_group_name_H-M   'P 1'
#
loop_
_entity.id
_entity.type
_entity.pdbx_description
1 polymer ?
#
loop_
_entity_poly.entity_id
_entity_poly.type
_entity_poly.pdbx_seq_one_letter_code
_entity_poly.pdbx_strand_id
1 'polypeptide(L)'
;ALLRLETPEAQRAALTQILEQGFNVAQTDAYIDSLLAPTADARPKPRRAFVLKDVRIFLNSLSKSLDIMKQGGIAAGMKKQETDTELIVTISIPKGK
;
A
#
# COMPACT_ATOMS: atom_id res chain seq x y z
N ALA A 1 -30.98 5.71 -4.73
CA ALA A 1 -29.72 6.19 -5.32
C ALA A 1 -29.88 7.27 -6.41
N LEU A 2 -30.13 6.93 -7.68
CA LEU A 2 -29.86 7.82 -8.84
C LEU A 2 -30.68 9.11 -8.91
N LEU A 3 -31.90 9.10 -8.37
CA LEU A 3 -32.78 10.27 -8.32
C LEU A 3 -32.27 11.39 -7.40
N ARG A 4 -31.22 11.14 -6.61
CA ARG A 4 -30.55 12.16 -5.79
C ARG A 4 -29.62 13.06 -6.62
N LEU A 5 -29.26 12.67 -7.85
CA LEU A 5 -28.48 13.49 -8.77
C LEU A 5 -29.43 14.46 -9.51
N GLU A 6 -29.17 15.75 -9.39
CA GLU A 6 -30.08 16.82 -9.87
C GLU A 6 -30.14 16.94 -11.40
N THR A 7 -29.10 16.49 -12.13
CA THR A 7 -29.03 16.62 -13.59
C THR A 7 -29.21 15.28 -14.31
N PRO A 8 -29.99 15.24 -15.42
CA PRO A 8 -30.16 14.03 -16.24
C PRO A 8 -28.84 13.48 -16.81
N GLU A 9 -27.87 14.35 -17.04
CA GLU A 9 -26.54 14.00 -17.54
C GLU A 9 -25.72 13.25 -16.47
N ALA A 10 -25.75 13.71 -15.22
CA ALA A 10 -25.08 13.03 -14.11
C ALA A 10 -25.70 11.66 -13.84
N GLN A 11 -27.02 11.53 -13.98
CA GLN A 11 -27.71 10.24 -13.86
C GLN A 11 -27.27 9.24 -14.93
N ARG A 12 -27.13 9.68 -16.19
CA ARG A 12 -26.65 8.82 -17.29
C ARG A 12 -25.20 8.40 -17.08
N ALA A 13 -24.33 9.32 -16.69
CA ALA A 13 -22.92 9.02 -16.43
C ALA A 13 -22.76 8.02 -15.27
N ALA A 14 -23.49 8.21 -14.17
CA ALA A 14 -23.48 7.29 -13.05
C ALA A 14 -24.03 5.91 -13.43
N LEU A 15 -25.10 5.85 -14.24
CA LEU A 15 -25.69 4.60 -14.71
C LEU A 15 -24.72 3.79 -15.56
N THR A 16 -24.01 4.42 -16.49
CA THR A 16 -22.97 3.74 -17.29
C THR A 16 -21.92 3.10 -16.39
N GLN A 17 -21.44 3.85 -15.39
CA GLN A 17 -20.41 3.35 -14.46
C GLN A 17 -20.90 2.20 -13.58
N ILE A 18 -22.15 2.26 -13.12
CA ILE A 18 -22.79 1.19 -12.35
C ILE A 18 -22.90 -0.10 -13.18
N LEU A 19 -23.24 0.02 -14.46
CA LEU A 19 -23.37 -1.12 -15.37
C LEU A 19 -22.01 -1.72 -15.74
N GLU A 20 -21.00 -0.88 -16.01
CA GLU A 20 -19.64 -1.34 -16.31
C GLU A 20 -18.99 -2.07 -15.13
N GLN A 21 -19.21 -1.59 -13.91
CA GLN A 21 -18.62 -2.17 -12.69
C GLN A 21 -19.51 -3.24 -12.03
N GLY A 22 -20.75 -3.42 -12.48
CA GLY A 22 -21.70 -4.39 -11.92
C GLY A 22 -22.06 -4.13 -10.46
N PHE A 23 -22.30 -2.87 -10.07
CA PHE A 23 -22.57 -2.54 -8.67
C PHE A 23 -23.89 -3.10 -8.16
N ASN A 24 -23.87 -3.60 -6.91
CA ASN A 24 -25.09 -3.90 -6.17
C ASN A 24 -25.74 -2.63 -5.58
N VAL A 25 -26.92 -2.77 -4.95
CA VAL A 25 -27.68 -1.63 -4.41
C VAL A 25 -26.87 -0.82 -3.39
N ALA A 26 -26.16 -1.48 -2.47
CA ALA A 26 -25.35 -0.81 -1.45
C ALA A 26 -24.15 -0.07 -2.03
N GLN A 27 -23.49 -0.65 -3.03
CA GLN A 27 -22.37 -0.03 -3.75
C GLN A 27 -22.84 1.16 -4.59
N THR A 28 -24.02 1.05 -5.19
CA THR A 28 -24.63 2.12 -5.98
C THR A 28 -25.00 3.33 -5.11
N ASP A 29 -25.63 3.09 -3.96
CA ASP A 29 -25.93 4.16 -3.00
C ASP A 29 -24.63 4.82 -2.49
N ALA A 30 -23.61 4.05 -2.11
CA ALA A 30 -22.32 4.60 -1.68
C ALA A 30 -21.60 5.40 -2.77
N TYR A 31 -21.68 4.95 -4.02
CA TYR A 31 -21.09 5.67 -5.16
C TYR A 31 -21.80 7.00 -5.41
N ILE A 32 -23.12 7.03 -5.36
CA ILE A 32 -23.89 8.27 -5.55
C ILE A 32 -23.69 9.23 -4.38
N ASP A 33 -23.61 8.74 -3.15
CA ASP A 33 -23.26 9.56 -1.99
C ASP A 33 -21.84 10.15 -2.14
N SER A 34 -20.89 9.44 -2.78
CA SER A 34 -19.56 9.98 -3.08
C SER A 34 -19.55 11.07 -4.16
N LEU A 35 -20.50 11.03 -5.11
CA LEU A 35 -20.68 12.05 -6.14
C LEU A 35 -21.36 13.31 -5.61
N LEU A 36 -22.21 13.16 -4.59
CA LEU A 36 -22.94 14.24 -3.93
C LEU A 36 -22.17 14.84 -2.76
N ALA A 37 -21.15 14.14 -2.24
CA ALA A 37 -20.25 14.70 -1.27
C ALA A 37 -19.54 15.93 -1.89
N PRO A 38 -19.53 17.10 -1.22
CA PRO A 38 -18.80 18.26 -1.71
C PRO A 38 -17.38 17.81 -1.97
N THR A 39 -16.86 18.14 -3.16
CA THR A 39 -15.50 17.79 -3.61
C THR A 39 -14.51 18.37 -2.61
N ALA A 40 -14.26 17.64 -1.53
CA ALA A 40 -13.05 17.79 -0.77
C ALA A 40 -12.00 17.49 -1.81
N ASP A 41 -11.28 18.53 -2.20
CA ASP A 41 -10.05 18.48 -3.00
C ASP A 41 -9.41 17.12 -2.83
N ALA A 42 -9.01 16.49 -3.93
CA ALA A 42 -8.25 15.26 -3.97
C ALA A 42 -7.07 15.35 -2.99
N ARG A 43 -7.34 15.14 -1.70
CA ARG A 43 -6.34 15.05 -0.66
C ARG A 43 -5.70 13.74 -1.04
N PRO A 44 -4.42 13.75 -1.48
CA PRO A 44 -3.75 12.52 -1.83
C PRO A 44 -3.96 11.60 -0.65
N LYS A 45 -4.70 10.50 -0.89
CA LYS A 45 -5.00 9.44 0.09
C LYS A 45 -3.76 9.35 0.95
N PRO A 46 -3.82 9.69 2.25
CA PRO A 46 -2.62 9.98 3.03
C PRO A 46 -1.69 8.82 2.74
N ARG A 47 -0.61 9.10 1.99
CA ARG A 47 0.43 8.12 1.77
C ARG A 47 0.83 7.86 3.20
N ARG A 48 0.38 6.73 3.75
CA ARG A 48 0.82 6.24 5.04
C ARG A 48 2.31 6.09 4.77
N ALA A 49 3.08 7.13 5.08
CA ALA A 49 4.50 7.03 5.21
C ALA A 49 4.62 5.82 6.11
N PHE A 50 5.06 4.70 5.56
CA PHE A 50 5.24 3.50 6.34
C PHE A 50 6.19 3.96 7.42
N VAL A 51 5.62 4.18 8.59
CA VAL A 51 6.35 4.72 9.71
C VAL A 51 7.28 3.59 10.05
N LEU A 52 8.52 3.66 9.56
CA LEU A 52 9.62 2.75 9.85
C LEU A 52 10.04 2.96 11.31
N LYS A 53 9.09 2.83 12.24
CA LYS A 53 9.31 2.75 13.68
C LYS A 53 9.53 1.31 14.10
N ASP A 54 8.95 0.35 13.38
CA ASP A 54 9.18 -1.05 13.67
C ASP A 54 10.46 -1.53 12.98
N VAL A 55 11.52 -1.63 13.77
CA VAL A 55 12.82 -2.18 13.37
C VAL A 55 12.65 -3.58 12.72
N ARG A 56 11.61 -4.34 13.10
CA ARG A 56 11.35 -5.67 12.54
C ARG A 56 11.04 -5.63 11.04
N ILE A 57 10.32 -4.60 10.56
CA ILE A 57 10.04 -4.44 9.12
C ILE A 57 11.36 -4.26 8.35
N PHE A 58 12.29 -3.47 8.90
CA PHE A 58 13.60 -3.26 8.31
C PHE A 58 14.45 -4.54 8.28
N LEU A 59 14.47 -5.32 9.38
CA LEU A 59 15.18 -6.60 9.43
C LEU A 59 14.65 -7.62 8.42
N ASN A 60 13.34 -7.62 8.16
CA ASN A 60 12.73 -8.49 7.16
C ASN A 60 13.18 -8.10 5.74
N SER A 61 13.27 -6.79 5.46
CA SER A 61 13.83 -6.29 4.22
C SER A 61 15.30 -6.70 4.04
N LEU A 62 16.12 -6.57 5.08
CA LEU A 62 17.52 -7.00 5.06
C LEU A 62 17.66 -8.50 4.78
N SER A 63 16.82 -9.31 5.41
CA SER A 63 16.83 -10.78 5.21
C SER A 63 16.55 -11.12 3.75
N LYS A 64 15.53 -10.48 3.14
CA LYS A 64 15.20 -10.71 1.74
C LYS A 64 16.31 -10.26 0.79
N SER A 65 16.96 -9.13 1.05
CA SER A 65 18.10 -8.68 0.25
C SER A 65 19.29 -9.66 0.30
N LEU A 66 19.55 -10.28 1.46
CA LEU A 66 20.60 -11.29 1.60
C LEU A 66 20.26 -12.58 0.86
N ASP A 67 18.99 -12.98 0.83
CA ASP A 67 18.57 -14.16 0.07
C ASP A 67 18.74 -13.95 -1.44
N ILE A 68 18.50 -12.74 -1.95
CA ILE A 68 18.79 -12.38 -3.35
C ILE A 68 20.29 -12.52 -3.64
N MET A 69 21.16 -12.07 -2.72
CA MET A 69 22.61 -12.23 -2.87
C MET A 69 23.03 -13.70 -2.92
N LYS A 70 22.46 -14.54 -2.03
CA LYS A 70 22.72 -15.99 -2.02
C LYS A 70 22.26 -16.67 -3.29
N GLN A 71 21.09 -16.30 -3.81
CA GLN A 71 20.59 -16.78 -5.11
C GLN A 71 21.52 -16.40 -6.26
N GLY A 72 22.17 -15.23 -6.18
CA GLY A 72 23.22 -14.81 -7.11
C GLY A 72 24.60 -15.46 -6.90
N GLY A 73 24.72 -16.45 -6.00
CA GLY A 73 25.97 -17.16 -5.72
C GLY A 73 26.90 -16.45 -4.72
N ILE A 74 26.49 -15.33 -4.15
CA ILE A 74 27.26 -14.61 -3.13
C ILE A 74 26.92 -15.20 -1.76
N ALA A 75 27.91 -15.78 -1.08
CA ALA A 75 27.74 -16.36 0.26
C ALA A 75 27.65 -15.27 1.35
N ALA A 76 26.64 -14.41 1.26
CA ALA A 76 26.38 -13.35 2.22
C ALA A 76 25.78 -13.92 3.53
N GLY A 77 26.25 -13.39 4.65
CA GLY A 77 25.86 -13.80 6.00
C GLY A 77 25.35 -12.62 6.83
N MET A 78 24.58 -12.91 7.87
CA MET A 78 24.08 -11.93 8.82
C MET A 78 24.08 -12.51 10.23
N LYS A 79 24.54 -11.71 11.19
CA LYS A 79 24.45 -11.98 12.63
C LYS A 79 23.65 -10.87 13.31
N LYS A 80 22.89 -11.24 14.33
CA LYS A 80 22.08 -10.32 15.14
C LYS A 80 22.51 -10.47 16.60
N GLN A 81 22.65 -9.35 17.28
CA GLN A 81 22.95 -9.29 18.71
C GLN A 81 22.08 -8.21 19.33
N GLU A 82 21.32 -8.58 20.35
CA GLU A 82 20.42 -7.67 21.08
C GLU A 82 21.07 -7.38 22.43
N THR A 83 21.11 -6.10 22.79
CA THR A 83 21.54 -5.61 24.11
C THR A 83 20.38 -4.87 24.75
N ASP A 84 20.55 -4.42 26.00
CA ASP A 84 19.51 -3.69 26.74
C ASP A 84 19.11 -2.37 26.06
N THR A 85 19.97 -1.82 25.19
CA THR A 85 19.78 -0.50 24.57
C THR A 85 19.77 -0.53 23.05
N GLU A 86 20.33 -1.57 22.42
CA GLU A 86 20.59 -1.58 20.98
C GLU A 86 20.38 -2.95 20.34
N LEU A 87 19.98 -2.95 19.07
CA LEU A 87 20.03 -4.12 18.20
C LEU A 87 21.17 -3.94 17.20
N ILE A 88 22.20 -4.77 17.34
CA ILE A 88 23.38 -4.78 16.47
C ILE A 88 23.18 -5.84 15.38
N VAL A 89 23.32 -5.43 14.13
CA VAL A 89 23.23 -6.31 12.96
C VAL A 89 24.54 -6.25 12.18
N THR A 90 25.22 -7.39 12.07
CA THR A 90 26.49 -7.52 11.33
C THR A 90 26.26 -8.28 10.04
N ILE A 91 26.54 -7.64 8.91
CA ILE A 91 26.43 -8.23 7.57
C ILE A 91 27.83 -8.57 7.07
N SER A 92 28.04 -9.81 6.61
CA SER A 92 29.30 -10.28 6.03
C SER A 92 29.10 -10.62 4.55
N ILE A 93 29.81 -9.94 3.66
CA ILE A 93 29.78 -10.21 2.22
C ILE A 93 31.22 -10.59 1.80
N PRO A 94 31.43 -11.79 1.22
CA PRO A 94 32.75 -12.18 0.75
C PRO A 94 33.19 -11.28 -0.40
N LYS A 95 34.44 -10.83 -0.38
CA LYS A 95 35.04 -10.17 -1.53
C LYS A 95 35.42 -11.26 -2.54
N GLY A 96 35.02 -11.10 -3.80
CA GLY A 96 35.45 -12.00 -4.87
C GLY A 96 36.98 -12.04 -4.95
N LYS A 97 37.55 -13.23 -5.20
CA LYS A 97 38.93 -13.32 -5.67
C LYS A 97 39.02 -12.86 -7.10
#